data_AF-A0A956VUR7-F1
#
_entry.id   AF-A0A956VUR7-F1
#
_cell.length_a   1.000
_cell.length_b   1.000
_cell.length_c   1.000
_cell.angle_alpha   90.00
_cell.angle_beta   90.00
_cell.angle_gamma   90.00
#
_symmetry.space_group_name_H-M   'P 1'
#
loop_
_entity.id
_entity.type
_entity.pdbx_description
1 polymer ?
#
loop_
_entity_poly.entity_id
_entity_poly.type
_entity_poly.pdbx_seq_one_letter_code
_entity_poly.pdbx_strand_id
1 'polypeptide(L)' 'DYGGETFRYAVTDTLQLHAQNADWGAVWRHGSGDMITLYTCGGEFDYNSREYSDRVVVHAQRID' A
#
# COMPACT_ATOMS: atom_id res chain seq x y z
N ASP A 1 -3.51 27.83 -10.91
CA ASP A 1 -3.31 26.67 -11.77
C ASP A 1 -2.00 26.03 -11.32
N TYR A 2 -2.04 24.85 -10.71
CA TYR A 2 -0.88 24.29 -9.99
C TYR A 2 0.10 23.51 -10.89
N GLY A 3 -0.08 23.54 -12.22
CA GLY A 3 0.86 22.93 -13.16
C GLY A 3 1.17 21.47 -12.81
N GLY A 4 0.14 20.70 -12.43
CA GLY A 4 0.32 19.34 -11.93
C GLY A 4 0.71 18.38 -13.05
N GLU A 5 1.75 17.58 -12.81
CA GLU A 5 2.11 16.45 -13.65
C GLU A 5 1.31 15.21 -13.25
N THR A 6 0.94 14.37 -14.23
CA THR A 6 0.28 13.08 -14.00
C THR A 6 1.22 11.95 -14.36
N PHE A 7 1.40 11.02 -13.43
CA PHE A 7 2.22 9.82 -13.61
C PHE A 7 1.36 8.56 -13.57
N ARG A 8 1.72 7.55 -14.36
CA ARG A 8 1.00 6.27 -14.43
C ARG A 8 1.83 5.18 -13.77
N TYR A 9 1.15 4.30 -13.04
CA TYR A 9 1.78 3.20 -12.32
C TYR A 9 1.01 1.91 -12.61
N ALA A 10 1.72 0.80 -12.76
CA ALA A 10 1.15 -0.54 -12.84
C ALA A 10 1.34 -1.28 -11.52
N VAL A 11 0.28 -1.92 -11.03
CA VAL A 11 0.34 -2.78 -9.85
C VAL A 11 1.24 -3.98 -10.15
N THR A 12 2.23 -4.21 -9.30
CA THR A 12 3.17 -5.32 -9.43
C THR A 12 2.93 -6.41 -8.39
N ASP A 13 2.41 -6.04 -7.22
CA ASP A 13 2.16 -6.97 -6.13
C ASP A 13 1.08 -6.43 -5.18
N THR A 14 0.30 -7.34 -4.58
CA THR A 14 -0.70 -7.01 -3.56
C THR A 14 -0.62 -8.00 -2.42
N LEU A 15 -0.46 -7.49 -1.21
CA LEU A 15 -0.37 -8.28 0.02
C LEU A 15 -1.54 -7.93 0.93
N GLN A 16 -2.04 -8.90 1.69
CA GLN A 16 -2.94 -8.66 2.81
C GLN A 16 -2.34 -9.28 4.07
N LEU A 17 -2.13 -8.45 5.08
CA LEU A 17 -1.41 -8.81 6.30
C LEU A 17 -2.18 -8.32 7.52
N HIS A 18 -2.15 -9.12 8.59
CA HIS A 18 -2.75 -8.73 9.86
C HIS A 18 -2.10 -7.46 10.41
N ALA A 19 -2.91 -6.49 10.80
CA ALA A 19 -2.47 -5.13 11.13
C ALA A 19 -1.55 -5.05 12.37
N GLN A 20 -1.60 -6.05 13.25
CA GLN A 20 -0.88 -6.02 14.53
C GLN A 20 0.49 -6.72 14.46
N ASN A 21 0.73 -7.59 13.48
CA ASN A 21 1.88 -8.51 13.49
C ASN A 21 2.75 -8.42 12.23
N ALA A 22 2.53 -7.44 11.37
CA ALA A 22 3.32 -7.26 10.16
C ALA A 22 4.59 -6.45 10.45
N ASP A 23 5.72 -6.92 9.92
CA ASP A 23 6.95 -6.13 9.84
C ASP A 23 6.83 -5.14 8.67
N TRP A 24 6.34 -3.94 8.97
CA TRP A 24 6.11 -2.90 7.95
C TRP A 24 7.40 -2.44 7.26
N GLY A 25 8.55 -2.57 7.91
CA GLY A 25 9.84 -2.25 7.30
C GLY A 25 10.22 -3.25 6.22
N ALA A 26 9.96 -4.54 6.45
CA ALA A 26 10.17 -5.60 5.46
C ALA A 26 9.11 -5.59 4.34
N VAL A 27 7.91 -5.12 4.63
CA VAL A 27 6.82 -5.00 3.65
C VAL A 27 7.06 -3.83 2.70
N TRP A 28 7.66 -2.74 3.18
CA TRP A 28 8.02 -1.62 2.33
C TRP A 28 9.07 -2.02 1.29
N ARG A 29 8.70 -1.96 0.02
CA ARG A 29 9.63 -2.21 -1.08
C ARG A 29 10.35 -0.95 -1.52
N HIS A 30 11.66 -1.10 -1.72
CA HIS A 30 12.50 -0.19 -2.47
C HIS A 30 13.17 -0.97 -3.60
N GLY A 31 13.41 -0.33 -4.74
CA GLY A 31 14.12 -0.94 -5.86
C GLY A 31 14.47 0.10 -6.93
N SER A 32 14.85 -0.37 -8.12
CA SER A 32 15.21 0.53 -9.21
C SER A 32 13.99 1.20 -9.84
N GLY A 33 13.97 2.53 -9.84
CA GLY A 33 12.94 3.36 -10.48
C GLY A 33 11.85 3.86 -9.53
N ASP A 34 10.90 4.61 -10.09
CA ASP A 34 9.81 5.23 -9.33
C ASP A 34 8.79 4.17 -8.91
N MET A 35 8.59 4.03 -7.59
CA MET A 35 7.62 3.10 -7.02
C MET A 35 6.68 3.81 -6.05
N ILE A 36 5.45 3.30 -5.98
CA ILE A 36 4.46 3.66 -4.97
C ILE A 36 4.15 2.41 -4.15
N THR A 37 4.16 2.57 -2.83
CA THR A 37 3.57 1.61 -1.89
C THR A 37 2.35 2.25 -1.25
N LEU A 38 1.17 1.66 -1.44
CA LEU A 38 -0.05 2.08 -0.77
C LEU A 38 -0.37 1.12 0.37
N TYR A 39 -0.65 1.68 1.54
CA TYR A 39 -1.18 0.94 2.68
C TYR A 39 -2.63 1.38 2.89
N THR A 40 -3.56 0.41 2.91
CA THR A 40 -4.97 0.69 3.13
C THR A 40 -5.61 -0.34 4.06
N CYS A 41 -6.80 -0.03 4.55
CA CYS A 41 -7.58 -0.91 5.42
C CYS A 41 -8.07 -2.14 4.64
N GLY A 42 -8.04 -3.30 5.30
CA GLY A 42 -8.59 -4.55 4.79
C GLY A 42 -9.13 -5.43 5.91
N GLY A 43 -9.67 -6.59 5.55
CA GLY A 43 -10.25 -7.51 6.53
C GLY A 43 -11.54 -6.98 7.19
N GLU A 44 -11.88 -7.57 8.33
CA GLU A 44 -13.06 -7.19 9.12
C GLU A 44 -12.82 -5.92 9.94
N PHE A 45 -13.88 -5.12 10.07
CA PHE A 45 -13.91 -3.96 10.96
C PHE A 45 -14.37 -4.36 12.36
N ASP A 46 -13.54 -4.11 13.36
CA ASP A 46 -13.90 -4.28 14.76
C ASP A 46 -14.58 -3.01 15.29
N TYR A 47 -15.84 -3.12 15.68
CA TYR A 47 -16.63 -2.00 16.20
C TYR A 47 -16.23 -1.54 17.61
N ASN A 48 -15.56 -2.39 18.38
CA ASN A 48 -15.07 -2.03 19.71
C ASN A 48 -13.81 -1.17 19.63
N SER A 49 -12.79 -1.66 18.91
CA SER A 49 -11.53 -0.94 18.72
C SER A 49 -11.62 0.15 17.63
N ARG A 50 -12.61 0.06 16.73
CA ARG A 50 -12.80 0.91 15.55
C ARG A 50 -11.64 0.81 14.55
N GLU A 51 -11.09 -0.39 14.44
CA GLU A 51 -9.97 -0.70 13.57
C GLU A 51 -10.29 -1.82 12.60
N TYR A 52 -9.63 -1.82 11.46
CA TYR A 52 -9.63 -2.94 10.52
C TYR A 52 -8.54 -3.94 10.91
N SER A 53 -8.89 -5.22 10.94
CA SER A 53 -8.03 -6.35 11.32
C SER A 53 -6.78 -6.48 10.44
N ASP A 54 -6.88 -6.12 9.16
CA ASP A 54 -5.79 -6.24 8.20
C ASP A 54 -5.40 -4.90 7.56
N ARG A 55 -4.25 -4.92 6.89
CA ARG A 55 -3.87 -3.93 5.88
C ARG A 55 -3.69 -4.63 4.55
N VAL A 56 -4.21 -3.99 3.50
CA VAL A 56 -3.86 -4.31 2.12
C VAL A 56 -2.71 -3.40 1.72
N VAL A 57 -1.64 -4.00 1.22
CA VAL A 57 -0.47 -3.29 0.71
C VAL A 57 -0.38 -3.52 -0.79
N VAL A 58 -0.33 -2.42 -1.54
CA VAL A 58 -0.20 -2.45 -3.00
C VAL A 58 1.14 -1.85 -3.37
N HIS A 59 1.95 -2.64 -4.08
CA HIS A 59 3.16 -2.15 -4.73
C HIS A 59 2.86 -1.86 -6.19
N ALA A 60 3.28 -0.69 -6.66
CA ALA A 60 3.16 -0.30 -8.04
C ALA A 60 4.44 0.38 -8.53
N GLN A 61 4.79 0.12 -9.79
CA GLN A 61 5.96 0.73 -10.43
C GLN A 61 5.50 1.66 -11.55
N ARG A 62 6.22 2.77 -11.73
CA ARG A 62 5.92 3.74 -12.78
C ARG A 62 6.04 3.08 -14.14
N ILE A 63 5.10 3.42 -15.02
CA ILE A 63 5.10 3.05 -16.43
C ILE A 63 5.02 4.30 -17.29
N ASP A 64 5.49 4.17 -18.52
CA ASP A 64 5.40 5.21 -19.55
C ASP A 64 3.98 5.31 -20.16
#